data_AF-A0A923QPV0-F1
#
_entry.id   AF-A0A923QPV0-F1
#
_cell.length_a   1.000
_cell.length_b   1.000
_cell.length_c   1.000
_cell.angle_alpha   90.00
_cell.angle_beta   90.00
_cell.angle_gamma   90.00
#
_symmetry.space_group_name_H-M   'P 1'
#
loop_
_entity.id
_entity.type
_entity.pdbx_description
1 polymer ?
#
loop_
_entity_poly.entity_id
_entity_poly.type
_entity_poly.pdbx_seq_one_letter_code
_entity_poly.pdbx_strand_id
1 'polypeptide(L)'
;MAVRTPFNRRRSNSKPGAKPQGDTRVSSDQNPVPRLPHEHDESADSQNSPPRADMQQAAKDIKAGLVDTDRGPVADSTYKKLKGDAR
;
A
#
# COMPACT_ATOMS: atom_id res chain seq x y z
N MET A 1 -37.59 41.04 10.33
CA MET A 1 -36.24 41.22 9.75
C MET A 1 -35.22 40.99 10.85
N ALA A 2 -34.60 39.81 10.93
CA ALA A 2 -33.43 39.55 11.78
C ALA A 2 -32.60 38.45 11.11
N VAL A 3 -31.30 38.69 11.04
CA VAL A 3 -30.36 38.19 10.02
C VAL A 3 -29.85 36.80 10.40
N ARG A 4 -30.01 35.80 9.52
CA ARG A 4 -29.34 34.49 9.65
C ARG A 4 -27.88 34.63 9.20
N THR A 5 -26.95 34.67 10.13
CA THR A 5 -25.52 34.48 9.84
C THR A 5 -25.25 33.06 9.35
N PRO A 6 -24.60 32.83 8.19
CA PRO A 6 -24.14 31.50 7.83
C PRO A 6 -22.84 31.18 8.58
N PHE A 7 -22.87 30.12 9.38
CA PHE A 7 -21.70 29.56 10.03
C PHE A 7 -20.78 28.95 8.96
N ASN A 8 -19.82 29.73 8.47
CA ASN A 8 -18.93 29.37 7.38
C ASN A 8 -17.90 28.34 7.87
N ARG A 9 -18.26 27.03 7.81
CA ARG A 9 -17.36 25.93 8.17
C ARG A 9 -16.31 25.76 7.06
N ARG A 10 -15.22 26.55 7.12
CA ARG A 10 -13.99 26.25 6.38
C ARG A 10 -13.48 24.88 6.82
N ARG A 11 -13.71 23.85 6.01
CA ARG A 11 -13.00 22.57 6.15
C ARG A 11 -11.57 22.82 5.68
N SER A 12 -10.63 22.88 6.61
CA SER A 12 -9.21 22.80 6.27
C SER A 12 -8.94 21.42 5.67
N ASN A 13 -8.39 21.40 4.46
CA ASN A 13 -7.84 20.19 3.86
C ASN A 13 -6.51 19.87 4.55
N SER A 14 -6.55 19.35 5.77
CA SER A 14 -5.38 18.69 6.35
C SER A 14 -5.22 17.34 5.66
N LYS A 15 -4.12 17.19 4.92
CA LYS A 15 -3.65 15.88 4.46
C LYS A 15 -3.68 14.93 5.68
N PRO A 16 -4.30 13.73 5.60
CA PRO A 16 -4.24 12.80 6.71
C PRO A 16 -2.77 12.52 6.98
N GLY A 17 -2.34 12.79 8.21
CA GLY A 17 -0.97 12.61 8.66
C GLY A 17 -0.51 11.18 8.36
N ALA A 18 0.76 11.05 7.98
CA ALA A 18 1.44 9.77 7.88
C ALA A 18 1.06 8.93 9.11
N LYS A 19 0.56 7.72 8.87
CA LYS A 19 0.19 6.79 9.95
C LYS A 19 1.40 6.67 10.90
N PRO A 20 1.19 6.64 12.22
CA PRO A 20 2.31 6.47 13.14
C PRO A 20 3.02 5.18 12.75
N GLN A 21 4.28 5.29 12.31
CA GLN A 21 5.22 4.17 12.35
C GLN A 21 5.15 3.66 13.79
N GLY A 22 4.87 2.37 14.00
CA GLY A 22 4.75 1.83 15.36
C GLY A 22 6.00 2.22 16.17
N ASP A 23 5.81 3.03 17.21
CA ASP A 23 6.88 3.61 18.04
C ASP A 23 7.45 2.57 19.03
N THR A 24 7.54 1.31 18.62
CA THR A 24 8.21 0.26 19.41
C THR A 24 9.72 0.47 19.29
N ARG A 25 10.27 1.27 20.20
CA ARG A 25 11.72 1.47 20.34
C ARG A 25 12.25 0.45 21.34
N VAL A 26 13.23 -0.36 20.93
CA VAL A 26 13.96 -1.25 21.84
C VAL A 26 14.80 -0.37 22.77
N SER A 27 14.60 -0.49 24.07
CA SER A 27 15.37 0.27 25.07
C SER A 27 16.78 -0.31 25.17
N SER A 28 17.75 0.28 24.47
CA SER A 28 19.16 -0.13 24.56
C SER A 28 20.05 1.04 24.97
N ASP A 29 20.29 1.14 26.28
CA ASP A 29 21.36 1.95 26.89
C ASP A 29 22.71 1.25 26.68
N GLN A 30 23.24 1.15 25.46
CA GLN A 30 24.65 0.78 25.19
C GLN A 30 25.02 1.22 23.76
N ASN A 31 26.31 1.52 23.54
CA ASN A 31 26.87 1.86 22.22
C ASN A 31 26.40 0.89 21.11
N PRO A 32 26.22 1.36 19.86
CA PRO A 32 25.65 0.54 18.78
C PRO A 32 26.57 -0.63 18.42
N VAL A 33 26.33 -1.78 19.03
CA VAL A 33 26.82 -3.08 18.59
C VAL A 33 25.94 -3.57 17.43
N PRO A 34 26.48 -4.31 16.45
CA PRO A 34 25.66 -4.98 15.43
C PRO A 34 24.59 -5.84 16.11
N ARG A 35 23.33 -5.65 15.71
CA ARG A 35 22.19 -6.37 16.31
C ARG A 35 22.25 -7.85 15.95
N LEU A 36 21.69 -8.69 16.81
CA LEU A 36 21.56 -10.13 16.52
C LEU A 36 20.45 -10.36 15.46
N PRO A 37 20.49 -11.48 14.71
CA PRO A 37 19.50 -11.73 13.65
C PRO A 37 18.03 -11.62 14.13
N HIS A 38 17.72 -12.14 15.32
CA HIS A 38 16.37 -12.07 15.89
C HIS A 38 15.96 -10.66 16.35
N GLU A 39 16.91 -9.79 16.67
CA GLU A 39 16.64 -8.38 17.02
C GLU A 39 16.34 -7.55 15.76
N HIS A 40 16.94 -7.91 14.62
CA HIS A 40 16.66 -7.27 13.33
C HIS A 40 15.22 -7.52 12.88
N ASP A 41 14.70 -8.72 13.08
CA ASP A 41 13.34 -9.11 12.69
C ASP A 41 12.28 -8.36 13.51
N GLU A 42 12.56 -8.06 14.78
CA GLU A 42 11.65 -7.32 15.66
C GLU A 42 11.70 -5.79 15.48
N SER A 43 12.68 -5.28 14.74
CA SER A 43 12.87 -3.84 14.60
C SER A 43 12.10 -3.25 13.41
N ALA A 44 11.31 -2.19 13.66
CA ALA A 44 10.50 -1.53 12.63
C ALA A 44 11.33 -0.79 11.56
N ASP A 45 12.55 -0.36 11.89
CA ASP A 45 13.47 0.29 10.97
C ASP A 45 14.04 -0.69 9.93
N SER A 46 14.24 -1.96 10.29
CA SER A 46 14.62 -3.04 9.36
C SER A 46 13.56 -3.31 8.29
N GLN A 47 12.30 -2.94 8.54
CA GLN A 47 11.18 -3.18 7.63
C GLN A 47 10.92 -2.01 6.67
N ASN A 48 11.71 -0.94 6.75
CA ASN A 48 11.53 0.22 5.89
C ASN A 48 12.15 -0.01 4.50
N SER A 49 11.31 -0.13 3.48
CA SER A 49 11.74 -0.25 2.08
C SER A 49 10.99 0.74 1.18
N PRO A 50 11.61 1.23 0.10
CA PRO A 50 10.90 2.04 -0.88
C PRO A 50 9.79 1.20 -1.55
N PRO A 51 8.68 1.83 -1.99
CA PRO A 51 7.62 1.10 -2.68
C PRO A 51 8.14 0.38 -3.92
N ARG A 52 7.94 -0.94 -3.95
CA ARG A 52 8.33 -1.81 -5.06
C ARG A 52 7.45 -1.57 -6.30
N ALA A 53 8.00 -1.82 -7.49
CA ALA A 53 7.32 -1.55 -8.75
C ALA A 53 6.04 -2.40 -8.93
N ASP A 54 6.08 -3.66 -8.49
CA ASP A 54 4.93 -4.58 -8.45
C ASP A 54 3.82 -4.07 -7.52
N MET A 55 4.16 -3.54 -6.34
CA MET A 55 3.20 -2.93 -5.41
C MET A 55 2.52 -1.70 -6.02
N GLN A 56 3.27 -0.87 -6.77
CA GLN A 56 2.70 0.28 -7.46
C GLN A 56 1.72 -0.15 -8.57
N GLN A 57 2.03 -1.22 -9.29
CA GLN A 57 1.16 -1.76 -10.33
C GLN A 57 -0.13 -2.32 -9.71
N ALA A 58 -0.01 -3.15 -8.68
CA ALA A 58 -1.16 -3.70 -7.96
C ALA A 58 -2.10 -2.58 -7.44
N ALA A 59 -1.54 -1.47 -6.94
CA ALA A 59 -2.33 -0.33 -6.51
C ALA A 59 -3.09 0.35 -7.66
N LYS A 60 -2.48 0.45 -8.85
CA LYS A 60 -3.15 0.98 -10.05
C LYS A 60 -4.27 0.05 -10.51
N ASP A 61 -4.04 -1.26 -10.47
CA ASP A 61 -5.00 -2.28 -10.92
C ASP A 61 -6.25 -2.26 -10.02
N ILE A 62 -6.06 -2.26 -8.69
CA ILE A 62 -7.15 -2.13 -7.72
C ILE A 62 -7.92 -0.82 -7.96
N LYS A 63 -7.21 0.30 -8.15
CA LYS A 63 -7.84 1.60 -8.41
C LYS A 63 -8.66 1.60 -9.71
N ALA A 64 -8.22 0.85 -10.71
CA ALA A 64 -8.92 0.66 -11.97
C ALA A 64 -10.07 -0.38 -11.89
N GLY A 65 -10.24 -1.04 -10.74
CA GLY A 65 -11.26 -2.07 -10.54
C GLY A 65 -10.94 -3.41 -11.21
N LEU A 66 -9.67 -3.64 -11.58
CA LEU A 66 -9.22 -4.92 -12.13
C LEU A 66 -9.09 -5.91 -10.98
N VAL A 67 -10.07 -6.83 -10.88
CA VAL A 67 -10.11 -7.89 -9.87
C VAL A 67 -9.31 -9.12 -10.31
N ASP A 68 -9.31 -9.43 -11.62
CA ASP A 68 -8.47 -10.47 -12.23
C ASP A 68 -7.33 -9.82 -13.02
N THR A 69 -6.14 -9.79 -12.41
CA THR A 69 -4.88 -9.39 -13.08
C THR A 69 -4.05 -10.61 -13.51
N ASP A 70 -4.64 -11.80 -13.42
CA ASP A 70 -4.00 -13.02 -13.84
C ASP A 70 -3.92 -13.11 -15.38
N ARG A 71 -3.10 -14.03 -15.86
CA ARG A 71 -3.01 -14.32 -17.30
C ARG A 71 -4.00 -15.41 -17.73
N GLY A 72 -4.84 -15.91 -16.84
CA GLY A 72 -5.74 -17.04 -17.06
C GLY A 72 -6.67 -16.84 -18.25
N PRO A 73 -7.47 -15.75 -18.30
CA PRO A 73 -8.40 -15.50 -19.40
C PRO A 73 -7.70 -15.36 -20.76
N VAL A 74 -6.55 -14.66 -20.79
CA VAL A 74 -5.77 -14.49 -22.02
C VAL A 74 -5.19 -15.83 -22.46
N ALA A 75 -4.58 -16.59 -21.54
CA ALA A 75 -4.00 -17.91 -21.81
C ALA A 75 -5.06 -18.90 -22.32
N ASP A 76 -6.23 -18.97 -21.66
CA ASP A 76 -7.35 -19.82 -22.07
C ASP A 76 -7.86 -19.44 -23.47
N SER A 77 -8.01 -18.13 -23.74
CA SER A 77 -8.42 -17.64 -25.06
C SER A 77 -7.42 -18.01 -26.16
N THR A 78 -6.11 -17.92 -25.88
CA THR A 78 -5.07 -18.31 -26.84
C THR A 78 -5.06 -19.81 -27.07
N TYR A 79 -5.24 -20.60 -26.01
CA TYR A 79 -5.29 -22.06 -26.09
C TYR A 79 -6.47 -22.53 -26.95
N LYS A 80 -7.68 -22.01 -26.71
CA LYS A 80 -8.88 -22.33 -27.52
C LYS A 80 -8.73 -21.98 -28.99
N LYS A 81 -8.11 -20.83 -29.30
CA LYS A 81 -7.79 -20.41 -30.67
C LYS A 81 -6.82 -21.38 -31.36
N LEU A 82 -5.74 -21.76 -30.68
CA LEU A 82 -4.75 -22.71 -31.21
C LEU A 82 -5.32 -24.12 -31.38
N LYS A 83 -6.21 -24.54 -30.47
CA LYS A 83 -6.87 -25.84 -30.51
C LYS A 83 -7.93 -25.94 -31.62
N GLY A 84 -8.37 -24.81 -32.19
CA GLY A 84 -9.40 -24.77 -33.23
C GLY A 84 -10.83 -24.85 -32.72
N ASP A 85 -11.03 -24.70 -31.40
CA ASP A 85 -12.34 -24.66 -30.75
C ASP A 85 -13.06 -23.31 -30.97
N ALA A 86 -12.36 -22.32 -31.53
CA ALA A 86 -12.91 -21.05 -31.96
C ALA A 86 -13.45 -21.16 -33.40
N ARG A 87 -14.62 -21.77 -33.57
CA ARG A 87 -15.43 -21.72 -34.80
C ARG A 87 -16.86 -21.34 -34.46
#